data_AF-A0A0B7J2V5-F1
#
_entry.id   AF-A0A0B7J2V5-F1
#
_cell.length_a   1.000
_cell.length_b   1.000
_cell.length_c   1.000
_cell.angle_alpha   90.00
_cell.angle_beta   90.00
_cell.angle_gamma   90.00
#
_symmetry.space_group_name_H-M   'P 1'
#
loop_
_entity.id
_entity.type
_entity.pdbx_description
1 polymer ?
#
loop_
_entity_poly.entity_id
_entity_poly.type
_entity_poly.pdbx_seq_one_letter_code
_entity_poly.pdbx_strand_id
1 'polypeptide(L)'
;MTKLLKLFFITIIIFNNIAFAKETGFYIGAEGGIVEPVVSKFRHKHSNTEIILKKSSMYSGEIGYIIYPQIAIEFSATYQPKYRLHYVLPQQNLSNGLTIPKTPGNTTVLSNIYAKSYL
;
A
#
# COMPACT_ATOMS: atom_id res chain seq x y z
N MET A 1 3.00 -7.83 21.33
CA MET A 1 2.16 -6.62 21.13
C MET A 1 1.76 -6.52 19.67
N THR A 2 0.60 -7.05 19.32
CA THR A 2 -0.01 -6.95 17.99
C THR A 2 -0.55 -5.52 17.81
N LYS A 3 0.15 -4.68 17.05
CA LYS A 3 -0.35 -3.36 16.68
C LYS A 3 -1.42 -3.54 15.60
N LEU A 4 -2.67 -3.33 16.02
CA LEU A 4 -3.86 -3.30 15.19
C LEU A 4 -3.67 -2.23 14.08
N LEU A 5 -3.66 -2.65 12.83
CA LEU A 5 -3.62 -1.80 11.65
C LEU A 5 -4.96 -1.07 11.55
N LYS A 6 -5.01 0.22 11.91
CA LYS A 6 -6.21 1.05 11.69
C LYS A 6 -6.16 1.58 10.25
N LEU A 7 -6.69 0.80 9.30
CA LEU A 7 -7.08 1.32 7.99
C LEU A 7 -8.35 2.15 8.18
N PHE A 8 -8.30 3.44 7.85
CA PHE A 8 -9.50 4.24 7.66
C PHE A 8 -9.92 4.11 6.20
N PHE A 9 -10.95 3.31 5.94
CA PHE A 9 -11.63 3.27 4.64
C PHE A 9 -12.66 4.40 4.61
N ILE A 10 -12.55 5.31 3.65
CA ILE A 10 -13.63 6.24 3.30
C ILE A 10 -14.23 5.70 2.01
N THR A 11 -15.22 4.82 2.14
CA THR A 11 -15.97 4.28 1.00
C THR A 11 -16.97 5.34 0.55
N ILE A 12 -16.75 5.95 -0.62
CA ILE A 12 -17.73 6.84 -1.25
C ILE A 12 -18.62 5.96 -2.14
N ILE A 13 -19.80 5.58 -1.64
CA ILE A 13 -20.79 4.85 -2.42
C ILE A 13 -21.53 5.85 -3.32
N ILE A 14 -21.16 5.90 -4.60
CA ILE A 14 -21.94 6.61 -5.62
C ILE A 14 -23.10 5.68 -6.02
N PHE A 15 -24.27 5.89 -5.42
CA PHE A 15 -25.50 5.23 -5.87
C PHE A 15 -25.89 5.78 -7.25
N ASN A 16 -25.51 5.08 -8.31
CA ASN A 16 -26.27 5.17 -9.54
C ASN A 16 -27.63 4.51 -9.28
N ASN A 17 -28.69 5.32 -9.29
CA ASN A 17 -30.09 4.96 -9.07
C ASN A 17 -30.67 4.13 -10.24
N ILE A 18 -29.92 3.14 -10.73
CA ILE A 18 -30.37 2.21 -11.76
C ILE A 18 -30.24 0.81 -11.20
N ALA A 19 -31.38 0.23 -10.81
CA ALA A 19 -31.59 -1.15 -10.38
C ALA A 19 -31.41 -1.47 -8.89
N PHE A 20 -32.19 -0.81 -8.03
CA PHE A 20 -32.68 -1.43 -6.78
C PHE A 20 -33.75 -2.51 -7.07
N ALA A 21 -33.44 -3.50 -7.93
CA ALA A 21 -34.44 -4.49 -8.35
C ALA A 21 -33.88 -5.88 -8.74
N LYS A 22 -32.69 -6.26 -8.28
CA LYS A 22 -32.27 -7.67 -8.38
C LYS A 22 -31.30 -8.03 -7.26
N GLU A 23 -31.62 -9.10 -6.53
CA GLU A 23 -30.85 -9.66 -5.42
C GLU A 23 -29.41 -10.07 -5.81
N THR A 24 -29.12 -10.05 -7.11
CA THR A 24 -27.81 -10.26 -7.72
C THR A 24 -27.48 -9.13 -8.70
N GLY A 25 -26.26 -8.59 -8.66
CA GLY A 25 -25.88 -7.49 -9.54
C GLY A 25 -24.38 -7.20 -9.55
N PHE A 26 -23.89 -6.57 -10.61
CA PHE A 26 -22.52 -6.09 -10.70
C PHE A 26 -22.42 -4.64 -10.24
N TYR A 27 -21.34 -4.31 -9.54
CA TYR A 27 -20.97 -2.92 -9.25
C TYR A 27 -19.51 -2.67 -9.62
N ILE A 28 -19.22 -1.40 -9.90
CA ILE A 28 -17.87 -0.93 -10.16
C ILE A 28 -17.59 0.20 -9.17
N GLY A 29 -16.48 0.11 -8.45
CA GLY A 29 -16.03 1.07 -7.45
C GLY A 29 -14.67 1.67 -7.84
N ALA A 30 -14.40 2.85 -7.32
CA ALA A 30 -13.07 3.44 -7.33
C ALA A 30 -12.77 3.96 -5.93
N GLU A 31 -11.63 3.58 -5.37
CA GLU A 31 -11.19 3.97 -4.04
C GLU A 31 -9.92 4.80 -4.10
N GLY A 32 -9.82 5.81 -3.23
CA GLY A 32 -8.62 6.61 -3.02
C GLY A 32 -8.28 6.63 -1.54
N GLY A 33 -7.01 6.42 -1.19
CA GLY A 33 -6.60 6.32 0.21
C GLY A 33 -5.12 6.57 0.45
N ILE A 34 -4.74 6.51 1.74
CA ILE A 34 -3.35 6.54 2.18
C ILE A 34 -3.02 5.15 2.72
N VAL A 35 -1.98 4.53 2.16
CA VAL A 35 -1.47 3.24 2.63
C VAL A 35 -0.24 3.45 3.51
N GLU A 36 -0.27 2.79 4.66
CA GLU A 36 0.85 2.70 5.57
C GLU A 36 1.63 1.40 5.33
N PRO A 37 2.97 1.44 5.23
CA PRO A 37 3.76 0.22 5.10
C PRO A 37 3.65 -0.62 6.38
N VAL A 38 3.53 -1.94 6.23
CA VAL A 38 3.47 -2.90 7.36
C VAL A 38 4.65 -2.73 8.31
N VAL A 39 5.83 -2.46 7.77
CA VAL A 39 7.05 -2.13 8.51
C VAL A 39 7.57 -0.77 8.03
N SER A 40 7.47 0.25 8.87
CA SER A 40 7.88 1.61 8.51
C SER A 40 9.38 1.87 8.68
N LYS A 41 10.06 1.09 9.52
CA LYS A 41 11.47 1.28 9.83
C LYS A 41 12.15 -0.07 10.06
N PHE A 42 13.24 -0.33 9.35
CA PHE A 42 14.04 -1.53 9.52
C PHE A 42 15.51 -1.27 9.23
N ARG A 43 16.38 -2.15 9.72
CA ARG A 43 17.83 -2.04 9.55
C ARG A 43 18.32 -3.20 8.70
N HIS A 44 19.04 -2.89 7.62
CA HIS A 44 19.62 -3.92 6.76
C HIS A 44 20.75 -4.66 7.51
N LYS A 45 20.69 -5.99 7.57
CA LYS A 45 21.57 -6.82 8.41
C LYS A 45 23.06 -6.68 8.03
N HIS A 46 23.36 -6.56 6.74
CA HIS A 46 24.75 -6.56 6.25
C HIS A 46 25.37 -5.16 6.23
N SER A 47 24.62 -4.15 5.75
CA SER A 47 25.14 -2.78 5.62
C SER A 47 24.88 -1.90 6.85
N ASN A 48 24.15 -2.40 7.86
CA ASN A 48 23.70 -1.62 9.02
C ASN A 48 22.92 -0.33 8.63
N THR A 49 22.46 -0.24 7.37
CA THR A 49 21.72 0.89 6.82
C THR A 49 20.35 0.95 7.45
N GLU A 50 20.00 2.12 7.98
CA GLU A 50 18.65 2.39 8.44
C GLU A 50 17.77 2.78 7.25
N ILE A 51 16.65 2.07 7.11
CA ILE A 51 15.70 2.22 6.02
C ILE A 51 14.36 2.63 6.60
N ILE A 52 13.80 3.72 6.09
CA ILE A 52 12.52 4.28 6.52
C ILE A 52 11.58 4.35 5.32
N LEU A 53 10.45 3.66 5.40
CA LEU A 53 9.34 3.71 4.44
C LEU A 53 8.29 4.71 4.92
N LYS A 54 7.96 5.70 4.09
CA LYS A 54 6.89 6.67 4.36
C LYS A 54 5.59 6.24 3.69
N LYS A 55 4.47 6.69 4.27
CA LYS A 55 3.11 6.48 3.73
C LYS A 55 3.02 6.90 2.26
N SER A 56 2.14 6.25 1.52
CA SER A 56 1.91 6.53 0.10
C SER A 56 0.43 6.69 -0.20
N SER A 57 0.13 7.46 -1.24
CA SER A 57 -1.22 7.54 -1.80
C SER A 57 -1.49 6.30 -2.65
N MET A 58 -2.72 5.80 -2.57
CA MET A 58 -3.20 4.63 -3.27
C MET A 58 -4.49 4.98 -4.00
N TYR A 59 -4.64 4.46 -5.20
CA TYR A 59 -5.89 4.46 -5.95
C TYR A 59 -6.21 3.02 -6.33
N SER A 60 -7.46 2.59 -6.19
CA SER A 60 -7.90 1.24 -6.50
C SER A 60 -9.15 1.29 -7.36
N GLY A 61 -9.26 0.37 -8.30
CA GLY A 61 -10.51 0.10 -9.01
C GLY A 61 -11.07 -1.23 -8.56
N GLU A 62 -12.39 -1.31 -8.40
CA GLU A 62 -13.07 -2.47 -7.85
C GLU A 62 -14.19 -2.90 -8.77
N ILE A 63 -14.33 -4.21 -8.94
CA ILE A 63 -15.45 -4.82 -9.64
C ILE A 63 -15.99 -5.92 -8.72
N GLY A 64 -17.25 -5.78 -8.32
CA GLY A 64 -17.90 -6.73 -7.45
C GLY A 64 -19.17 -7.32 -8.07
N TYR A 65 -19.49 -8.52 -7.63
CA TYR A 65 -20.72 -9.22 -7.96
C TYR A 65 -21.43 -9.64 -6.68
N ILE A 66 -22.64 -9.13 -6.50
CA ILE A 66 -23.53 -9.46 -5.39
C ILE A 66 -24.22 -10.78 -5.75
N ILE A 67 -24.02 -11.80 -4.92
CA ILE A 67 -24.65 -13.13 -5.06
C ILE A 67 -25.95 -13.19 -4.25
N TYR A 68 -25.95 -12.56 -3.08
CA TYR A 68 -27.09 -12.38 -2.19
C TYR A 68 -26.96 -10.99 -1.54
N PRO A 69 -28.02 -10.38 -1.00
CA PRO A 69 -27.94 -9.06 -0.35
C PRO A 69 -26.87 -8.93 0.75
N GLN A 70 -26.38 -10.05 1.28
CA GLN A 70 -25.37 -10.13 2.34
C GLN A 70 -24.06 -10.80 1.88
N ILE A 71 -23.95 -11.27 0.63
CA ILE A 71 -22.78 -11.99 0.12
C ILE A 71 -22.35 -11.40 -1.23
N ALA A 72 -21.11 -10.94 -1.32
CA ALA A 72 -20.54 -10.43 -2.56
C ALA A 72 -19.12 -10.95 -2.79
N ILE A 73 -18.77 -11.17 -4.05
CA ILE A 73 -17.39 -11.40 -4.48
C ILE A 73 -16.85 -10.11 -5.06
N GLU A 74 -15.71 -9.65 -4.57
CA GLU A 74 -15.08 -8.43 -5.03
C GLU A 74 -13.65 -8.69 -5.53
N PHE A 75 -13.35 -8.09 -6.68
CA PHE A 75 -12.01 -8.03 -7.24
C PHE A 75 -11.54 -6.59 -7.22
N SER A 76 -10.44 -6.34 -6.52
CA SER A 76 -9.81 -5.01 -6.44
C SER A 76 -8.45 -5.02 -7.11
N ALA A 77 -8.21 -3.99 -7.93
CA ALA A 77 -6.96 -3.74 -8.62
C ALA A 77 -6.40 -2.40 -8.16
N THR A 78 -5.35 -2.47 -7.35
CA THR A 78 -4.72 -1.29 -6.77
C THR A 78 -3.60 -0.75 -7.69
N TYR A 79 -3.69 0.52 -8.06
CA TYR A 79 -2.61 1.25 -8.70
C TYR A 79 -1.43 1.41 -7.73
N GLN A 80 -0.24 0.99 -8.18
CA GLN A 80 0.96 0.81 -7.37
C GLN A 80 1.25 1.98 -6.40
N PRO A 81 1.13 1.77 -5.07
CA PRO A 81 1.58 2.75 -4.10
C PRO A 81 3.10 2.97 -4.24
N LYS A 82 3.48 4.23 -4.46
CA LYS A 82 4.87 4.71 -4.50
C LYS A 82 5.35 5.06 -3.10
N TYR A 83 6.04 4.15 -2.42
CA TYR A 83 6.62 4.43 -1.11
C TYR A 83 7.87 5.28 -1.26
N ARG A 84 7.99 6.34 -0.45
CA ARG A 84 9.25 7.07 -0.32
C ARG A 84 10.18 6.31 0.63
N LEU A 85 11.33 5.93 0.11
CA LEU A 85 12.42 5.28 0.84
C LEU A 85 13.45 6.32 1.23
N HIS A 86 13.61 6.55 2.52
CA HIS A 86 14.75 7.29 3.05
C HIS A 86 15.77 6.28 3.56
N TYR A 87 17.00 6.34 3.06
CA TYR A 87 18.10 5.47 3.47
C TYR A 87 19.31 6.27 3.90
N VAL A 88 20.12 5.68 4.78
CA VAL A 88 21.39 6.27 5.20
C VAL A 88 22.51 5.25 5.04
N LEU A 89 23.39 5.48 4.07
CA LEU A 89 24.54 4.60 3.82
C LEU A 89 25.55 4.73 4.97
N PRO A 90 26.07 3.62 5.49
CA PRO A 90 27.09 3.64 6.53
C PRO A 90 28.39 4.26 5.99
N GLN A 91 29.18 4.84 6.88
CA GLN A 91 30.55 5.22 6.56
C GLN A 91 31.37 3.96 6.25
N GLN A 92 32.12 3.98 5.15
CA GLN A 92 33.03 2.90 4.77
C GLN A 92 34.46 3.43 4.64
N ASN A 93 35.41 2.73 5.27
CA ASN A 93 36.82 2.97 5.09
C ASN A 93 37.34 2.03 3.99
N LEU A 94 37.82 2.60 2.89
CA LEU A 94 38.43 1.85 1.79
C LEU A 94 39.89 1.52 2.16
N SER A 95 40.42 0.45 1.58
CA SER A 95 41.79 -0.05 1.82
C SER A 95 42.90 0.98 1.57
N ASN A 96 42.60 2.06 0.84
CA ASN A 96 43.57 3.06 0.40
C ASN A 96 43.54 4.33 1.26
N GLY A 97 42.93 4.29 2.45
CA GLY A 97 42.79 5.46 3.34
C GLY A 97 41.70 6.45 2.93
N LEU A 98 40.97 6.19 1.85
CA LEU A 98 39.77 6.93 1.48
C LEU A 98 38.59 6.54 2.39
N THR A 99 37.86 7.54 2.90
CA THR A 99 36.65 7.32 3.68
C THR A 99 35.44 7.78 2.87
N ILE A 100 34.48 6.89 2.66
CA ILE A 100 33.17 7.22 2.12
C ILE A 100 32.33 7.75 3.29
N PRO A 101 31.94 9.04 3.30
CA PRO A 101 31.17 9.60 4.39
C PRO A 101 29.77 9.01 4.45
N LYS A 102 29.11 9.13 5.60
CA LYS A 102 27.72 8.72 5.78
C LYS A 102 26.80 9.55 4.87
N THR A 103 26.24 8.93 3.83
CA THR A 103 25.42 9.63 2.84
C THR A 103 23.93 9.32 3.03
N PRO A 104 23.08 10.31 3.37
CA PRO A 104 21.64 10.15 3.31
C PRO A 104 21.15 10.23 1.87
N GLY A 105 20.12 9.46 1.53
CA GLY A 105 19.50 9.48 0.20
C GLY A 105 18.02 9.18 0.24
N ASN A 106 17.32 9.62 -0.80
CA ASN A 106 15.89 9.39 -0.99
C ASN A 106 15.67 8.69 -2.32
N THR A 107 14.84 7.64 -2.34
CA THR A 107 14.38 6.99 -3.56
C THR A 107 12.92 6.59 -3.44
N THR A 108 12.32 6.13 -4.54
CA THR A 108 10.93 5.67 -4.58
C THR A 108 10.91 4.17 -4.83
N VAL A 109 10.11 3.44 -4.05
CA VAL A 109 9.92 1.99 -4.21
C VAL A 109 8.48 1.73 -4.60
N LEU A 110 8.30 0.93 -5.65
CA LEU A 110 7.00 0.48 -6.12
C LEU A 110 6.67 -0.86 -5.46
N SER A 111 5.42 -1.04 -5.04
CA SER A 111 4.90 -2.32 -4.57
C SER A 111 3.59 -2.63 -5.27
N ASN A 112 3.44 -3.85 -5.78
CA ASN A 112 2.16 -4.34 -6.30
C ASN A 112 1.40 -5.00 -5.15
N ILE A 113 0.17 -4.56 -4.91
CA ILE A 113 -0.73 -5.21 -3.96
C ILE A 113 -1.91 -5.74 -4.77
N TYR A 114 -2.10 -7.06 -4.75
CA TYR A 114 -3.30 -7.71 -5.27
C TYR A 114 -4.08 -8.21 -4.07
N ALA A 115 -5.32 -7.75 -3.90
CA ALA A 115 -6.20 -8.18 -2.82
C ALA A 115 -7.42 -8.90 -3.41
N LYS A 116 -7.86 -9.95 -2.71
CA LYS A 116 -9.10 -10.66 -3.02
C LYS A 116 -9.94 -10.70 -1.74
N SER A 117 -11.07 -10.02 -1.76
CA SER A 117 -12.01 -9.91 -0.64
C SER A 117 -13.18 -10.88 -0.84
N TYR A 118 -13.60 -11.54 0.24
CA TYR A 118 -14.87 -12.25 0.34
C TYR A 118 -15.65 -11.56 1.46
N LEU A 119 -16.78 -10.93 1.14
CA LEU A 119 -17.65 -10.24 2.08
C LEU A 119 -18.98 -10.98 2.22
#